data_AF-A0AAE9EYJ9-F1
#
_entry.id   AF-A0AAE9EYJ9-F1
#
_cell.length_a   1.000
_cell.length_b   1.000
_cell.length_c   1.000
_cell.angle_alpha   90.00
_cell.angle_beta   90.00
_cell.angle_gamma   90.00
#
_symmetry.space_group_name_H-M   'P 1'
#
loop_
_entity.id
_entity.type
_entity.pdbx_description
1 polymer ?
#
loop_
_entity_poly.entity_id
_entity_poly.type
_entity_poly.pdbx_seq_one_letter_code
_entity_poly.pdbx_strand_id
1 'polypeptide(L)'
;MGNCIVAGARGSLGFVPSRMYSGKNSSESIQEETALKPATKKQMVRYYRRIQEIEKTTTGIVNIFNDAAENVDKTDEFNIILQSLLTRLLDLHKDLNILIQFSFYKIDFSVHERKDLAEKIKLLVSNLWNDIKGTLEGNPFGFAEIEIKMENLVKQTGDLIKIV
;
A
#
# COMPACT_ATOMS: atom_id res chain seq x y z
N MET A 1 -66.22 10.71 17.28
CA MET A 1 -65.43 10.29 18.46
C MET A 1 -65.40 8.77 18.43
N GLY A 2 -64.30 8.04 18.34
CA GLY A 2 -62.88 8.35 18.28
C GLY A 2 -62.11 7.01 18.18
N ASN A 3 -61.07 7.01 17.34
CA ASN A 3 -59.79 6.27 17.34
C ASN A 3 -59.58 4.92 18.08
N CYS A 4 -59.04 3.98 17.30
CA CYS A 4 -57.79 3.20 17.45
C CYS A 4 -57.23 2.82 18.84
N ILE A 5 -56.70 1.58 18.97
CA ILE A 5 -55.31 1.17 19.38
C ILE A 5 -55.29 -0.31 19.89
N VAL A 6 -54.62 -1.27 19.20
CA VAL A 6 -53.25 -1.89 19.37
C VAL A 6 -53.08 -2.98 20.45
N ALA A 7 -52.45 -4.12 20.06
CA ALA A 7 -51.29 -4.83 20.67
C ALA A 7 -51.31 -6.33 20.26
N GLY A 8 -50.29 -6.96 19.62
CA GLY A 8 -48.98 -7.39 20.15
C GLY A 8 -49.08 -8.83 20.75
N ALA A 9 -48.20 -9.84 20.59
CA ALA A 9 -46.80 -9.96 20.17
C ALA A 9 -46.37 -11.46 19.99
N ARG A 10 -45.25 -11.73 19.28
CA ARG A 10 -44.18 -12.79 19.46
C ARG A 10 -44.60 -14.29 19.56
N GLY A 11 -43.98 -15.31 18.94
CA GLY A 11 -42.76 -15.53 18.15
C GLY A 11 -42.26 -16.99 18.35
N SER A 12 -41.74 -17.68 17.32
CA SER A 12 -40.56 -18.60 17.38
C SER A 12 -40.34 -19.30 16.02
N LEU A 13 -39.06 -19.39 15.65
CA LEU A 13 -38.49 -19.90 14.38
C LEU A 13 -38.17 -21.40 14.47
N GLY A 14 -38.19 -22.11 13.33
CA GLY A 14 -37.47 -23.39 13.20
C GLY A 14 -37.65 -24.13 11.88
N PHE A 15 -36.57 -24.19 11.09
CA PHE A 15 -36.17 -25.22 10.09
C PHE A 15 -36.56 -25.12 8.60
N VAL A 16 -35.52 -25.21 7.75
CA VAL A 16 -35.52 -25.50 6.28
C VAL A 16 -34.62 -26.73 6.06
N PRO A 17 -34.85 -27.59 5.05
CA PRO A 17 -33.78 -27.77 4.06
C PRO A 17 -34.22 -28.04 2.59
N SER A 18 -33.56 -27.30 1.69
CA SER A 18 -32.90 -27.63 0.41
C SER A 18 -33.30 -28.84 -0.47
N ARG A 19 -33.71 -28.58 -1.72
CA ARG A 19 -33.11 -29.06 -3.02
C ARG A 19 -34.11 -28.89 -4.18
N MET A 20 -33.56 -28.82 -5.42
CA MET A 20 -34.21 -28.58 -6.74
C MET A 20 -34.31 -27.08 -7.04
N TYR A 21 -33.43 -26.45 -7.82
CA TYR A 21 -32.97 -26.83 -9.16
C TYR A 21 -31.51 -26.45 -9.39
N SER A 22 -30.72 -27.42 -9.86
CA SER A 22 -29.45 -27.20 -10.54
C SER A 22 -29.68 -27.08 -12.05
N GLY A 23 -29.00 -26.11 -12.67
CA GLY A 23 -28.58 -26.22 -14.07
C GLY A 23 -29.10 -25.13 -15.00
N LYS A 24 -28.31 -24.06 -15.18
CA LYS A 24 -27.40 -23.91 -16.34
C LYS A 24 -26.96 -22.45 -16.50
N ASN A 25 -25.64 -22.28 -16.41
CA ASN A 25 -24.81 -21.40 -17.21
C ASN A 25 -25.00 -19.87 -17.09
N SER A 26 -24.46 -19.32 -16.00
CA SER A 26 -23.63 -18.12 -16.10
C SER A 26 -22.50 -18.26 -15.08
N SER A 27 -21.48 -19.03 -15.44
CA SER A 27 -20.17 -18.96 -14.79
C SER A 27 -19.47 -17.67 -15.23
N GLU A 28 -20.09 -16.53 -14.95
CA GLU A 28 -19.30 -15.37 -14.59
C GLU A 28 -18.78 -15.71 -13.21
N SER A 29 -17.51 -16.07 -13.16
CA SER A 29 -16.75 -16.01 -11.93
C SER A 29 -16.84 -14.56 -11.46
N ILE A 30 -17.83 -14.26 -10.61
CA ILE A 30 -17.68 -13.23 -9.60
C ILE A 30 -16.46 -13.70 -8.86
N GLN A 31 -15.29 -13.17 -9.25
CA GLN A 31 -14.11 -13.20 -8.41
C GLN A 31 -14.64 -12.86 -7.04
N GLU A 32 -14.40 -13.73 -6.05
CA GLU A 32 -14.69 -13.41 -4.66
C GLU A 32 -13.90 -12.15 -4.33
N GLU A 33 -14.49 -10.98 -4.62
CA GLU A 33 -14.13 -9.71 -4.05
C GLU A 33 -14.24 -9.96 -2.56
N THR A 34 -13.11 -10.23 -1.93
CA THR A 34 -12.98 -10.30 -0.48
C THR A 34 -13.74 -9.11 0.07
N ALA A 35 -14.94 -9.33 0.63
CA ALA A 35 -15.90 -8.27 0.85
C ALA A 35 -15.28 -7.19 1.74
N LEU A 36 -15.04 -6.00 1.17
CA LEU A 36 -14.37 -4.91 1.87
C LEU A 36 -15.20 -4.46 3.07
N LYS A 37 -14.52 -4.22 4.19
CA LYS A 37 -15.18 -3.73 5.41
C LYS A 37 -15.49 -2.24 5.27
N PRO A 38 -16.62 -1.73 5.78
CA PRO A 38 -16.88 -0.28 5.79
C PRO A 38 -15.81 0.43 6.62
N ALA A 39 -15.24 1.51 6.09
CA ALA A 39 -14.22 2.30 6.78
C ALA A 39 -14.85 3.23 7.82
N THR A 40 -14.24 3.31 9.00
CA THR A 40 -14.52 4.37 9.98
C THR A 40 -13.83 5.68 9.56
N LYS A 41 -14.35 6.83 10.01
CA LYS A 41 -13.71 8.15 9.79
C LYS A 41 -12.23 8.16 10.21
N LYS A 42 -11.90 7.49 11.31
CA LYS A 42 -10.51 7.37 11.80
C LYS A 42 -9.62 6.59 10.82
N GLN A 43 -10.14 5.52 10.21
CA GLN A 43 -9.40 4.74 9.21
C GLN A 43 -9.19 5.54 7.92
N MET A 44 -10.23 6.25 7.44
CA MET A 44 -10.10 7.12 6.26
C MET A 44 -9.02 8.20 6.46
N VAL A 45 -9.04 8.90 7.61
CA VAL A 45 -8.01 9.92 7.91
C VAL A 45 -6.61 9.32 7.94
N ARG A 46 -6.45 8.13 8.53
CA ARG A 46 -5.15 7.44 8.59
C ARG A 46 -4.67 6.99 7.21
N TYR A 47 -5.58 6.58 6.34
CA TYR A 47 -5.28 6.18 4.97
C TYR A 47 -4.70 7.33 4.15
N TYR A 48 -5.41 8.46 4.06
CA TYR A 48 -4.93 9.62 3.31
C TYR A 48 -3.66 10.23 3.92
N ARG A 49 -3.53 10.22 5.26
CA ARG A 49 -2.29 10.61 5.91
C ARG A 49 -1.13 9.70 5.49
N ARG A 50 -1.36 8.38 5.36
CA ARG A 50 -0.31 7.44 4.94
C ARG A 50 0.18 7.74 3.53
N ILE A 51 -0.72 8.11 2.61
CA ILE A 51 -0.34 8.54 1.24
C ILE A 51 0.60 9.77 1.28
N GLN A 52 0.29 10.76 2.12
CA GLN A 52 1.15 11.95 2.31
C GLN A 52 2.49 11.61 2.97
N GLU A 53 2.51 10.67 3.90
CA GLU A 53 3.74 10.20 4.54
C GLU A 53 4.64 9.48 3.52
N ILE A 54 4.07 8.65 2.65
CA ILE A 54 4.78 7.98 1.54
C ILE A 54 5.44 9.01 0.60
N GLU A 55 4.73 10.06 0.23
CA GLU A 55 5.26 11.15 -0.61
C GLU A 55 6.49 11.82 0.03
N LYS A 56 6.35 12.21 1.30
CA LYS A 56 7.43 12.86 2.07
C LYS A 56 8.63 11.94 2.27
N THR A 57 8.39 10.67 2.58
CA THR A 57 9.45 9.69 2.75
C THR A 57 10.19 9.45 1.44
N THR A 58 9.47 9.33 0.32
CA THR A 58 10.09 9.21 -1.02
C THR A 58 10.94 10.43 -1.36
N THR A 59 10.45 11.64 -1.10
CA THR A 59 11.23 12.88 -1.31
C THR A 59 12.51 12.88 -0.46
N GLY A 60 12.42 12.45 0.80
CA GLY A 60 13.58 12.34 1.69
C GLY A 60 14.61 11.32 1.20
N ILE A 61 14.17 10.20 0.64
CA ILE A 61 15.05 9.18 0.04
C ILE A 61 15.84 9.77 -1.12
N VAL A 62 15.18 10.52 -2.02
CA VAL A 62 15.82 11.16 -3.17
C VAL A 62 16.89 12.16 -2.71
N ASN A 63 16.60 12.98 -1.72
CA ASN A 63 17.57 13.94 -1.20
C ASN A 63 18.82 13.24 -0.65
N ILE A 64 18.64 12.19 0.17
CA ILE A 64 19.76 11.42 0.71
C ILE A 64 20.56 10.73 -0.41
N PHE A 65 19.89 10.27 -1.47
CA PHE A 65 20.56 9.66 -2.61
C PHE A 65 21.38 10.67 -3.42
N ASN A 66 20.86 11.88 -3.62
CA ASN A 66 21.62 12.97 -4.26
C ASN A 66 22.85 13.33 -3.42
N ASP A 67 22.72 13.41 -2.09
CA ASP A 67 23.86 13.61 -1.19
C ASP A 67 24.89 12.48 -1.36
N ALA A 68 24.45 11.23 -1.54
CA ALA A 68 25.35 10.10 -1.80
C ALA A 68 26.10 10.26 -3.13
N ALA A 69 25.42 10.72 -4.18
CA ALA A 69 25.99 10.94 -5.50
C ALA A 69 27.10 12.00 -5.50
N GLU A 70 26.97 13.04 -4.67
CA GLU A 70 27.98 14.09 -4.51
C GLU A 70 29.21 13.63 -3.71
N ASN A 71 29.09 12.53 -2.94
CA ASN A 71 30.12 12.09 -1.99
C ASN A 71 30.71 10.70 -2.31
N VAL A 72 30.46 10.14 -3.50
CA VAL A 72 30.87 8.77 -3.88
C VAL A 72 32.35 8.45 -3.61
N ASP A 73 33.24 9.43 -3.80
CA ASP A 73 34.69 9.24 -3.60
C ASP A 73 35.14 9.33 -2.13
N LYS A 74 34.24 9.65 -1.20
CA LYS A 74 34.52 9.81 0.23
C LYS A 74 34.00 8.61 1.00
N THR A 75 34.83 7.58 1.14
CA THR A 75 34.41 6.25 1.66
C THR A 75 33.61 6.29 2.97
N ASP A 76 34.04 7.05 3.98
CA ASP A 76 33.37 7.06 5.29
C ASP A 76 32.06 7.86 5.28
N GLU A 77 32.08 9.05 4.68
CA GLU A 77 30.91 9.92 4.55
C GLU A 77 29.83 9.26 3.65
N PHE A 78 30.26 8.68 2.53
CA PHE A 78 29.41 7.90 1.63
C PHE A 78 28.74 6.73 2.34
N ASN A 79 29.49 5.96 3.11
CA ASN A 79 28.94 4.83 3.87
C ASN A 79 27.88 5.27 4.89
N ILE A 80 28.11 6.39 5.58
CA ILE A 80 27.12 6.96 6.52
C ILE A 80 25.84 7.36 5.78
N ILE A 81 25.96 8.01 4.62
CA ILE A 81 24.81 8.43 3.80
C ILE A 81 24.03 7.19 3.30
N LEU A 82 24.71 6.15 2.82
CA LEU A 82 24.05 4.91 2.39
C LEU A 82 23.32 4.20 3.54
N GLN A 83 23.88 4.19 4.76
CA GLN A 83 23.19 3.66 5.95
C GLN A 83 21.92 4.46 6.29
N SER A 84 21.97 5.79 6.14
CA SER A 84 20.79 6.65 6.27
C SER A 84 19.74 6.31 5.21
N LEU A 85 20.17 6.10 3.97
CA LEU A 85 19.31 5.70 2.85
C LEU A 85 18.61 4.36 3.11
N LEU A 86 19.33 3.35 3.59
CA LEU A 86 18.77 2.05 3.99
C LEU A 86 17.68 2.19 5.06
N THR A 87 17.90 3.05 6.05
CA THR A 87 16.92 3.32 7.12
C THR A 87 15.66 3.95 6.53
N ARG A 88 15.81 4.91 5.62
CA ARG A 88 14.67 5.61 5.01
C ARG A 88 13.87 4.72 4.05
N LEU A 89 14.54 3.85 3.30
CA LEU A 89 13.89 2.81 2.48
C LEU A 89 13.06 1.84 3.36
N LEU A 90 13.58 1.48 4.54
CA LEU A 90 12.85 0.63 5.47
C LEU A 90 11.62 1.32 6.07
N ASP A 91 11.67 2.62 6.33
CA ASP A 91 10.50 3.42 6.71
C ASP A 91 9.44 3.43 5.60
N LEU A 92 9.86 3.69 4.35
CA LEU A 92 8.96 3.66 3.20
C LEU A 92 8.29 2.29 3.04
N HIS A 93 9.06 1.22 3.21
CA HIS A 93 8.53 -0.15 3.18
C HIS A 93 7.45 -0.37 4.26
N LYS A 94 7.65 0.14 5.49
CA LYS A 94 6.62 0.07 6.55
C LYS A 94 5.37 0.87 6.16
N ASP A 95 5.54 2.06 5.62
CA ASP A 95 4.43 2.93 5.22
C ASP A 95 3.56 2.27 4.13
N LEU A 96 4.20 1.66 3.14
CA LEU A 96 3.52 0.92 2.07
C LEU A 96 2.76 -0.29 2.62
N ASN A 97 3.33 -1.04 3.56
CA ASN A 97 2.61 -2.15 4.20
C ASN A 97 1.35 -1.68 4.94
N ILE A 98 1.45 -0.54 5.65
CA ILE A 98 0.28 0.05 6.32
C ILE A 98 -0.77 0.48 5.29
N LEU A 99 -0.36 1.07 4.17
CA LEU A 99 -1.29 1.44 3.10
C LEU A 99 -1.99 0.21 2.50
N ILE A 100 -1.25 -0.87 2.23
CA ILE A 100 -1.79 -2.15 1.75
C ILE A 100 -2.77 -2.74 2.77
N GLN A 101 -2.49 -2.65 4.08
CA GLN A 101 -3.43 -3.10 5.11
C GLN A 101 -4.74 -2.29 5.14
N PHE A 102 -4.74 -1.05 4.66
CA PHE A 102 -5.98 -0.29 4.53
C PHE A 102 -6.81 -0.71 3.32
N SER A 103 -6.24 -1.48 2.38
CA SER A 103 -6.97 -1.95 1.20
C SER A 103 -8.14 -2.88 1.51
N PHE A 104 -8.19 -3.46 2.73
CA PHE A 104 -9.31 -4.27 3.20
C PHE A 104 -10.56 -3.46 3.56
N TYR A 105 -10.47 -2.12 3.55
CA TYR A 105 -11.58 -1.23 3.86
C TYR A 105 -12.08 -0.51 2.61
N LYS A 106 -13.40 -0.32 2.53
CA LYS A 106 -14.05 0.49 1.51
C LYS A 106 -13.86 1.97 1.84
N ILE A 107 -12.75 2.55 1.38
CA ILE A 107 -12.36 3.95 1.63
C ILE A 107 -12.71 4.83 0.42
N ASP A 108 -12.24 4.43 -0.76
CA ASP A 108 -12.54 5.04 -2.06
C ASP A 108 -12.57 3.95 -3.15
N PHE A 109 -12.94 4.31 -4.38
CA PHE A 109 -13.04 3.36 -5.50
C PHE A 109 -11.69 2.93 -6.05
N SER A 110 -10.65 3.70 -5.75
CA SER A 110 -9.29 3.56 -6.27
C SER A 110 -8.37 2.69 -5.42
N VAL A 111 -8.86 2.25 -4.25
CA VAL A 111 -8.13 1.46 -3.26
C VAL A 111 -7.44 0.23 -3.87
N HIS A 112 -8.08 -0.45 -4.82
CA HIS A 112 -7.50 -1.62 -5.49
C HIS A 112 -6.27 -1.23 -6.32
N GLU A 113 -6.39 -0.19 -7.16
CA GLU A 113 -5.29 0.31 -7.98
C GLU A 113 -4.11 0.79 -7.12
N ARG A 114 -4.41 1.52 -6.03
CA ARG A 114 -3.39 1.97 -5.07
C ARG A 114 -2.74 0.81 -4.33
N LYS A 115 -3.46 -0.27 -4.03
CA LYS A 115 -2.90 -1.47 -3.42
C LYS A 115 -1.88 -2.13 -4.37
N ASP A 116 -2.26 -2.33 -5.62
CA ASP A 116 -1.39 -2.95 -6.62
C ASP A 116 -0.13 -2.11 -6.88
N LEU A 117 -0.29 -0.78 -6.96
CA LEU A 117 0.86 0.14 -7.04
C LEU A 117 1.71 0.10 -5.76
N ALA A 118 1.11 0.08 -4.58
CA ALA A 118 1.84 0.00 -3.33
C ALA A 118 2.67 -1.29 -3.23
N GLU A 119 2.15 -2.42 -3.72
CA GLU A 119 2.88 -3.68 -3.79
C GLU A 119 4.07 -3.61 -4.77
N LYS A 120 3.88 -2.98 -5.94
CA LYS A 120 4.97 -2.74 -6.90
C LYS A 120 6.08 -1.85 -6.33
N ILE A 121 5.70 -0.74 -5.71
CA ILE A 121 6.64 0.19 -5.05
C ILE A 121 7.36 -0.55 -3.92
N LYS A 122 6.65 -1.35 -3.12
CA LYS A 122 7.25 -2.13 -2.03
C LYS A 122 8.32 -3.09 -2.53
N LEU A 123 8.06 -3.79 -3.63
CA LEU A 123 9.06 -4.67 -4.26
C LEU A 123 10.28 -3.88 -4.74
N LEU A 124 10.06 -2.72 -5.38
CA LEU A 124 11.13 -1.83 -5.82
C LEU A 124 11.99 -1.34 -4.65
N VAL A 125 11.37 -0.96 -3.53
CA VAL A 125 12.05 -0.56 -2.30
C VAL A 125 12.89 -1.70 -1.73
N SER A 126 12.38 -2.93 -1.72
CA SER A 126 13.15 -4.11 -1.28
C SER A 126 14.36 -4.37 -2.19
N ASN A 127 14.21 -4.19 -3.50
CA ASN A 127 15.31 -4.33 -4.45
C ASN A 127 16.38 -3.25 -4.21
N LEU A 128 15.98 -1.98 -4.13
CA LEU A 128 16.87 -0.86 -3.81
C LEU A 128 17.64 -1.10 -2.51
N TRP A 129 16.94 -1.58 -1.47
CA TRP A 129 17.57 -1.87 -0.18
C TRP A 129 18.66 -2.95 -0.30
N ASN A 130 18.39 -4.01 -1.06
CA ASN A 130 19.37 -5.08 -1.30
C ASN A 130 20.58 -4.58 -2.10
N ASP A 131 20.35 -3.76 -3.14
CA ASP A 131 21.44 -3.23 -3.99
C ASP A 131 22.36 -2.30 -3.20
N ILE A 132 21.78 -1.39 -2.38
CA ILE A 132 22.53 -0.46 -1.54
C ILE A 132 23.28 -1.22 -0.44
N LYS A 133 22.65 -2.23 0.16
CA LYS A 133 23.33 -3.10 1.13
C LYS A 133 24.50 -3.85 0.48
N GLY A 134 24.31 -4.39 -0.73
CA GLY A 134 25.38 -5.03 -1.49
C GLY A 134 26.54 -4.09 -1.76
N THR A 135 26.25 -2.83 -2.09
CA THR A 135 27.23 -1.76 -2.28
C THR A 135 28.05 -1.52 -1.02
N LEU A 136 27.41 -1.45 0.15
CA LEU A 136 28.09 -1.34 1.45
C LEU A 136 28.94 -2.56 1.81
N GLU A 137 28.55 -3.74 1.34
CA GLU A 137 29.28 -5.00 1.55
C GLU A 137 30.43 -5.19 0.55
N GLY A 138 30.69 -4.20 -0.33
CA GLY A 138 31.80 -4.22 -1.29
C GLY A 138 31.48 -4.90 -2.62
N ASN A 139 30.21 -5.26 -2.87
CA ASN A 139 29.75 -5.66 -4.19
C ASN A 139 29.32 -4.40 -4.96
N PRO A 140 30.03 -3.99 -6.02
CA PRO A 140 29.68 -2.79 -6.77
C PRO A 140 28.43 -3.09 -7.61
N PHE A 141 27.25 -2.94 -7.01
CA PHE A 141 26.05 -2.65 -7.78
C PHE A 141 26.22 -1.24 -8.35
N GLY A 142 26.05 -1.08 -9.66
CA GLY A 142 26.35 0.19 -10.32
C GLY A 142 25.46 1.31 -9.79
N PHE A 143 26.05 2.43 -9.37
CA PHE A 143 25.29 3.60 -8.89
C PHE A 143 24.24 4.08 -9.92
N ALA A 144 24.55 3.95 -11.21
CA ALA A 144 23.62 4.22 -12.32
C ALA A 144 22.39 3.30 -12.31
N GLU A 145 22.52 2.03 -11.89
CA GLU A 145 21.36 1.13 -11.78
C GLU A 145 20.48 1.49 -10.58
N ILE A 146 21.10 1.94 -9.48
CA ILE A 146 20.39 2.46 -8.30
C ILE A 146 19.64 3.74 -8.67
N GLU A 147 20.27 4.63 -9.43
CA GLU A 147 19.67 5.87 -9.95
C GLU A 147 18.41 5.60 -10.79
N ILE A 148 18.48 4.69 -11.76
CA ILE A 148 17.32 4.28 -12.58
C ILE A 148 16.18 3.73 -11.71
N LYS A 149 16.51 2.92 -10.69
CA LYS A 149 15.50 2.40 -9.75
C LYS A 149 14.92 3.52 -8.87
N MET A 150 15.71 4.53 -8.53
CA MET A 150 15.26 5.70 -7.77
C MET A 150 14.30 6.58 -8.59
N GLU A 151 14.59 6.82 -9.87
CA GLU A 151 13.68 7.53 -10.77
C GLU A 151 12.33 6.80 -10.90
N ASN A 152 12.38 5.47 -11.05
CA ASN A 152 11.19 4.63 -11.07
C ASN A 152 10.40 4.71 -9.76
N LEU A 153 11.09 4.82 -8.61
CA LEU A 153 10.46 4.98 -7.31
C LEU A 153 9.67 6.29 -7.25
N VAL A 154 10.29 7.39 -7.68
CA VAL A 154 9.64 8.71 -7.73
C VAL A 154 8.40 8.68 -8.63
N LYS A 155 8.53 8.10 -9.82
CA LYS A 155 7.43 8.00 -10.78
C LYS A 155 6.25 7.20 -10.22
N GLN A 156 6.51 6.00 -9.70
CA GLN A 156 5.44 5.14 -9.17
C GLN A 156 4.78 5.74 -7.93
N THR A 157 5.56 6.38 -7.04
CA THR A 157 4.99 7.12 -5.91
C THR A 157 4.10 8.27 -6.40
N GLY A 158 4.52 9.01 -7.43
CA GLY A 158 3.70 10.06 -8.04
C GLY A 158 2.37 9.54 -8.60
N ASP A 159 2.40 8.39 -9.27
CA ASP A 159 1.19 7.73 -9.79
C ASP A 159 0.27 7.29 -8.64
N LEU A 160 0.82 6.70 -7.57
CA LEU A 160 0.07 6.30 -6.37
C LEU A 160 -0.66 7.47 -5.71
N ILE A 161 -0.06 8.67 -5.69
CA ILE A 161 -0.64 9.86 -5.07
C ILE A 161 -1.74 10.48 -5.95
N LYS A 162 -1.55 10.51 -7.28
CA LYS A 162 -2.47 11.14 -8.24
C LYS A 162 -3.81 10.46 -8.39
N ILE A 163 -3.88 9.18 -8.06
CA ILE A 163 -5.15 8.47 -8.03
C ILE A 163 -6.10 9.19 -7.07
N VAL A 164 -7.38 9.36 -7.43
CA VAL A 164 -8.42 10.08 -6.64
C VAL A 164 -9.62 9.18 -6.44
#